data_AF-X1SH15-F1
#
_entry.id   AF-X1SH15-F1
#
_cell.length_a   1.000
_cell.length_b   1.000
_cell.length_c   1.000
_cell.angle_alpha   90.00
_cell.angle_beta   90.00
_cell.angle_gamma   90.00
#
_symmetry.space_group_name_H-M   'P 1'
#
loop_
_entity.id
_entity.type
_entity.pdbx_description
1 polymer ?
#
loop_
_entity_poly.entity_id
_entity_poly.type
_entity_poly.pdbx_seq_one_letter_code
_entity_poly.pdbx_strand_id
1 'polypeptide(L)' 'GNIDLIIVPGVAFDSDGNRIGRGFGYYDNFLRKVRPSTKIIALAFEMQIVKKVLTDKNDIPVHKIITEKRIINSI' A
#
# COMPACT_ATOMS: atom_id res chain seq x y z
N GLY A 1 -1.27 -18.12 -6.30
CA GLY A 1 -0.24 -18.54 -5.34
C GLY A 1 -0.76 -18.36 -3.92
N ASN A 2 -0.34 -19.22 -2.98
CA ASN A 2 -0.77 -19.14 -1.59
C ASN A 2 0.07 -18.12 -0.82
N ILE A 3 -0.26 -16.82 -0.95
CA ILE A 3 0.39 -15.76 -0.18
C ILE A 3 -0.62 -15.17 0.80
N ASP A 4 -0.40 -15.33 2.09
CA ASP A 4 -1.27 -14.81 3.15
C ASP A 4 -1.04 -13.33 3.43
N LEU A 5 0.20 -12.88 3.31
CA LEU A 5 0.62 -11.53 3.62
C LEU A 5 1.64 -11.02 2.60
N ILE A 6 1.45 -9.79 2.16
CA ILE A 6 2.39 -9.05 1.34
C ILE A 6 2.76 -7.77 2.08
N ILE A 7 4.06 -7.55 2.25
CA ILE A 7 4.60 -6.28 2.70
C ILE A 7 5.01 -5.49 1.47
N VAL A 8 4.39 -4.33 1.26
CA VAL A 8 4.66 -3.47 0.11
C VAL A 8 5.43 -2.21 0.53
N PRO A 9 6.54 -1.89 -0.15
CA PRO A 9 7.24 -0.63 0.05
C PRO A 9 6.58 0.50 -0.76
N GLY A 10 6.93 1.74 -0.43
CA GLY A 10 6.50 2.93 -1.16
C GLY A 10 7.36 4.14 -0.82
N VAL A 11 7.24 5.17 -1.64
CA VAL A 11 7.89 6.47 -1.47
C VAL A 11 7.02 7.37 -0.59
N ALA A 12 5.72 7.38 -0.81
CA ALA A 12 4.74 8.14 -0.04
C ALA A 12 3.43 7.36 0.09
N PHE A 13 2.68 7.63 1.15
CA PHE A 13 1.38 7.02 1.44
C PHE A 13 0.39 8.06 1.97
N ASP A 14 -0.91 7.86 1.78
CA ASP A 14 -1.94 8.62 2.49
C ASP A 14 -2.76 7.73 3.44
N SER A 15 -3.67 8.35 4.21
CA SER A 15 -4.49 7.63 5.19
C SER A 15 -5.42 6.59 4.58
N ASP A 16 -5.76 6.75 3.30
CA ASP A 16 -6.68 5.89 2.57
C ASP A 16 -5.96 4.66 1.97
N GLY A 17 -4.67 4.48 2.28
CA GLY A 17 -3.87 3.33 1.86
C GLY A 17 -3.30 3.46 0.46
N ASN A 18 -3.48 4.61 -0.19
CA ASN A 18 -2.87 4.88 -1.48
C ASN A 18 -1.36 5.04 -1.31
N ARG A 19 -0.59 4.70 -2.35
CA ARG A 19 0.87 4.77 -2.32
C ARG A 19 1.46 5.27 -3.62
N ILE A 20 2.59 5.97 -3.52
CA ILE A 20 3.47 6.25 -4.66
C ILE A 20 4.61 5.24 -4.63
N GLY A 21 4.71 4.40 -5.65
CA GLY A 21 5.86 3.50 -5.85
C GLY A 21 7.05 4.19 -6.52
N ARG A 22 8.02 3.41 -7.01
CA ARG A 22 9.15 3.93 -7.81
C ARG A 22 8.82 4.05 -9.32
N GLY A 23 7.56 3.85 -9.71
CA GLY A 23 7.09 3.83 -11.10
C GLY A 23 6.80 2.42 -11.65
N PHE A 24 6.33 2.36 -12.90
CA PHE A 24 6.04 1.15 -13.71
C PHE A 24 4.92 0.20 -13.25
N GLY A 25 4.19 0.51 -12.17
CA GLY A 25 2.99 -0.24 -11.78
C GLY A 25 3.24 -1.73 -11.46
N TYR A 26 4.48 -2.12 -11.14
CA TYR A 26 4.85 -3.51 -10.91
C TYR A 26 4.03 -4.15 -9.77
N TYR A 27 3.92 -3.43 -8.65
CA TYR A 27 3.13 -3.89 -7.51
C TYR A 27 1.64 -3.93 -7.85
N ASP A 28 1.07 -2.93 -8.53
CA ASP A 28 -0.36 -2.93 -8.86
C ASP A 28 -0.73 -4.07 -9.81
N ASN A 29 0.14 -4.41 -10.75
CA ASN A 29 -0.03 -5.57 -11.63
C ASN A 29 0.07 -6.90 -10.88
N PHE A 30 0.94 -6.99 -9.86
CA PHE A 30 1.07 -8.17 -9.03
C PHE A 30 -0.12 -8.33 -8.06
N LEU A 31 -0.45 -7.26 -7.32
CA LEU A 31 -1.51 -7.22 -6.31
C LEU A 31 -2.87 -7.55 -6.91
N ARG A 32 -3.13 -7.23 -8.18
CA ARG A 32 -4.40 -7.58 -8.87
C ARG A 32 -4.60 -9.09 -9.04
N LYS A 33 -3.51 -9.86 -9.00
CA LYS A 33 -3.51 -11.32 -9.21
C LYS A 33 -3.52 -12.09 -7.89
N VAL A 34 -3.46 -11.41 -6.75
CA VAL A 34 -3.47 -12.04 -5.43
C VAL A 34 -4.90 -12.38 -5.03
N ARG A 35 -5.07 -13.36 -4.15
CA ARG A 35 -6.40 -13.73 -3.67
C ARG A 35 -6.98 -12.61 -2.80
N PRO A 36 -8.30 -12.41 -2.78
CA PRO A 36 -8.94 -11.36 -1.97
C PRO A 36 -8.64 -11.45 -0.46
N SER A 37 -8.34 -12.66 0.05
CA SER A 37 -8.00 -12.86 1.45
C SER A 37 -6.55 -12.48 1.81
N THR A 38 -5.67 -12.25 0.82
CA THR A 38 -4.28 -11.83 1.07
C THR A 38 -4.26 -10.47 1.74
N LYS A 39 -3.54 -10.33 2.85
CA LYS A 39 -3.35 -9.04 3.51
C LYS A 39 -2.23 -8.26 2.83
N ILE A 40 -2.48 -6.99 2.50
CA ILE A 40 -1.52 -6.07 1.91
C ILE A 40 -1.22 -5.00 2.95
N ILE A 41 0.01 -4.96 3.44
CA ILE A 41 0.44 -4.05 4.50
C ILE A 41 1.65 -3.25 4.02
N ALA A 42 1.64 -1.94 4.25
CA ALA A 42 2.79 -1.09 4.04
C ALA A 42 3.59 -0.91 5.34
N LEU A 43 4.92 -0.98 5.22
CA LEU A 43 5.83 -0.42 6.20
C LEU A 43 6.34 0.91 5.64
N ALA A 44 6.23 1.96 6.43
CA ALA A 44 6.60 3.31 6.02
C ALA A 44 7.15 4.08 7.23
N PHE A 45 7.99 5.09 6.99
CA PHE A 45 8.26 6.09 8.01
C PHE A 45 7.09 7.06 8.13
N GLU A 46 6.87 7.66 9.30
CA GLU A 46 5.82 8.66 9.49
C GLU A 46 6.01 9.85 8.54
N MET A 47 7.26 10.21 8.20
CA MET A 47 7.57 11.26 7.23
C MET A 47 7.11 10.96 5.80
N GLN A 48 6.79 9.70 5.49
CA GLN A 48 6.26 9.29 4.19
C GLN A 48 4.74 9.40 4.12
N ILE A 49 4.07 9.72 5.24
CA ILE A 49 2.63 9.93 5.28
C ILE A 49 2.32 11.35 4.83
N VAL A 50 1.62 11.47 3.70
CA VAL A 50 1.22 12.73 3.09
C VAL A 50 -0.30 12.92 3.19
N LYS A 51 -0.77 14.15 2.99
CA LYS A 51 -2.21 14.47 3.08
C LYS A 51 -3.05 13.71 2.07
N LYS A 52 -2.53 13.52 0.85
CA LYS A 52 -3.23 12.85 -0.25
C LYS A 52 -2.23 12.39 -1.31
N VAL A 53 -2.39 11.17 -1.78
CA VAL A 53 -1.71 10.65 -2.97
C VAL A 53 -2.66 10.79 -4.15
N LEU A 54 -2.14 11.21 -5.31
CA LEU A 54 -2.89 11.15 -6.56
C LEU A 54 -2.85 9.72 -7.08
N THR A 55 -4.02 9.15 -7.33
CA THR A 55 -4.19 7.78 -7.79
C THR A 55 -4.93 7.70 -9.12
N ASP A 56 -4.73 6.59 -9.82
CA ASP A 56 -5.54 6.15 -10.94
C ASP A 56 -6.46 5.00 -10.49
N LYS A 57 -7.53 4.74 -11.25
CA LYS A 57 -8.49 3.64 -11.03
C LYS A 57 -7.86 2.24 -10.98
N ASN A 58 -6.62 2.13 -11.45
CA ASN A 58 -5.87 0.89 -11.52
C ASN A 58 -4.97 0.65 -10.32
N ASP A 59 -4.80 1.64 -9.44
CA ASP A 59 -3.96 1.54 -8.25
C ASP A 59 -4.68 0.72 -7.18
N ILE A 60 -3.95 -0.17 -6.53
CA ILE A 60 -4.51 -1.02 -5.47
C ILE A 60 -4.06 -0.47 -4.12
N PRO A 61 -4.95 0.10 -3.30
CA PRO A 61 -4.60 0.60 -1.98
C PRO A 61 -4.24 -0.54 -1.01
N VAL A 62 -3.42 -0.23 -0.01
CA VAL A 62 -3.05 -1.18 1.05
C VAL A 62 -4.14 -1.23 2.11
N HIS A 63 -4.25 -2.34 2.83
CA HIS A 63 -5.22 -2.47 3.92
C HIS A 63 -4.77 -1.74 5.20
N LYS A 64 -3.45 -1.66 5.41
CA LYS A 64 -2.85 -1.10 6.62
C LYS A 64 -1.50 -0.48 6.33
N ILE A 65 -1.18 0.62 7.01
CA ILE A 65 0.15 1.23 7.02
C ILE A 65 0.66 1.21 8.46
N ILE A 66 1.88 0.73 8.66
CA ILE A 66 2.54 0.71 9.97
C ILE A 66 3.77 1.62 9.87
N THR A 67 3.83 2.58 10.79
CA THR A 67 4.96 3.49 10.95
C THR A 67 5.65 3.30 12.28
N GLU A 68 6.78 3.97 12.47
CA GLU A 68 7.46 4.02 13.77
C GLU A 68 6.65 4.75 14.86
N LYS A 69 5.54 5.42 14.51
CA LYS A 69 4.70 6.18 15.45
C LYS A 69 3.28 5.64 15.62
N ARG A 70 2.69 5.03 14.60
CA ARG A 70 1.28 4.62 14.63
C ARG A 70 0.94 3.54 13.61
N ILE A 71 -0.29 3.02 13.75
CA ILE A 71 -0.91 2.10 12.79
C ILE A 71 -2.12 2.80 12.18
N ILE A 72 -2.20 2.81 10.85
CA ILE A 72 -3.31 3.37 10.08
C ILE A 72 -4.07 2.21 9.43
N ASN A 73 -5.37 2.08 9.72
CA ASN A 73 -6.25 1.15 9.02
C ASN A 73 -6.90 1.92 7.85
N SER A 74 -6.71 1.43 6.64
CA SER A 74 -7.07 2.16 5.43
C SER A 74 -8.28 1.57 4.71
N ILE A 75 -8.58 0.27 4.94
CA ILE A 75 -9.71 -0.46 4.33
C ILE A 75 -10.11 -1.64 5.24
#